data_AF-X6LA69-F1
#
_entry.id   AF-X6LA69-F1
#
_cell.length_a   1.000
_cell.length_b   1.000
_cell.length_c   1.000
_cell.angle_alpha   90.00
_cell.angle_beta   90.00
_cell.angle_gamma   90.00
#
_symmetry.space_group_name_H-M   'P 1'
#
loop_
_entity.id
_entity.type
_entity.pdbx_description
1 polymer ?
#
loop_
_entity_poly.entity_id
_entity_poly.type
_entity_poly.pdbx_seq_one_letter_code
_entity_poly.pdbx_strand_id
1 'polypeptide(L)'
;ICLVDGFNQSSYLQYKLKQYYKSKYTLVIPKEPISAIVKGDAQLTIVPHFISSRIVKYTYGVPCLFANRICSVSFESHISKYKYICDIDNKVYVKQCLVVFVNKNDAVKLGQVVQHSYSKISKQEKIAYAEIYRSEERDPEVITKCTCLGMIKVPYPAHFNDEDEYFIRFYFGEPVIRVTVTIKGKEYIEKEQQINYKVPDLII
;
A
#
# COMPACT_ATOMS: atom_id res chain seq x y z
N ILE A 1 -25.21 6.75 10.53
CA ILE A 1 -25.61 5.45 9.97
C ILE A 1 -26.37 5.72 8.68
N CYS A 2 -25.97 5.09 7.56
CA CYS A 2 -26.68 5.22 6.29
C CYS A 2 -27.39 3.90 5.99
N LEU A 3 -28.70 3.94 5.74
CA LEU A 3 -29.49 2.75 5.42
C LEU A 3 -29.64 2.63 3.91
N VAL A 4 -28.87 1.71 3.33
CA VAL A 4 -28.89 1.36 1.91
C VAL A 4 -29.33 -0.10 1.80
N ASP A 5 -30.15 -0.43 0.79
CA ASP A 5 -30.82 -1.73 0.55
C ASP A 5 -32.35 -1.76 0.85
N GLY A 6 -33.07 -2.67 0.20
CA GLY A 6 -34.53 -2.76 0.18
C GLY A 6 -35.18 -3.13 1.50
N PHE A 7 -34.49 -3.89 2.36
CA PHE A 7 -35.00 -4.20 3.70
C PHE A 7 -35.21 -2.93 4.56
N ASN A 8 -34.50 -1.85 4.23
CA ASN A 8 -34.64 -0.57 4.90
C ASN A 8 -35.90 0.21 4.52
N GLN A 9 -36.76 -0.26 3.61
CA GLN A 9 -38.04 0.39 3.31
C GLN A 9 -39.11 0.18 4.40
N SER A 10 -38.89 -0.76 5.33
CA SER A 10 -39.80 -0.98 6.46
C SER A 10 -39.86 0.25 7.38
N SER A 11 -41.02 0.91 7.42
CA SER A 11 -41.27 2.07 8.28
C SER A 11 -41.05 1.73 9.77
N TYR A 12 -41.41 0.52 10.19
CA TYR A 12 -41.17 0.03 11.54
C TYR A 12 -39.68 -0.09 11.85
N LEU A 13 -38.89 -0.67 10.95
CA LEU A 13 -37.44 -0.81 11.13
C LEU A 13 -36.77 0.57 11.20
N GLN A 14 -37.11 1.47 10.28
CA GLN A 14 -36.61 2.84 10.30
C GLN A 14 -36.95 3.55 11.62
N TYR A 15 -38.20 3.40 12.10
CA TYR A 15 -38.63 3.98 13.37
C TYR A 15 -37.82 3.43 14.55
N LYS A 16 -37.67 2.11 14.66
CA LYS A 16 -36.90 1.46 15.73
C LYS A 16 -35.43 1.88 15.71
N LEU A 17 -34.80 1.89 14.53
CA LEU A 17 -33.40 2.32 14.37
C LEU A 17 -33.22 3.80 14.72
N LYS A 18 -34.15 4.68 14.29
CA LYS A 18 -34.13 6.09 14.70
C LYS A 18 -34.21 6.22 16.20
N GLN A 19 -35.19 5.60 16.87
CA GLN A 19 -35.32 5.72 18.33
C GLN A 19 -34.09 5.19 19.07
N TYR A 20 -33.55 4.06 18.62
CA TYR A 20 -32.40 3.44 19.26
C TYR A 20 -31.10 4.25 19.11
N TYR A 21 -30.86 4.84 17.93
CA TYR A 21 -29.61 5.53 17.63
C TYR A 21 -29.65 7.05 17.70
N LYS A 22 -30.82 7.70 17.90
CA LYS A 22 -30.95 9.18 17.80
C LYS A 22 -29.98 9.96 18.69
N SER A 23 -29.56 9.40 19.82
CA SER A 23 -28.68 10.08 20.78
C SER A 23 -27.19 10.01 20.39
N LYS A 24 -26.81 9.07 19.51
CA LYS A 24 -25.41 8.82 19.15
C LYS A 24 -25.10 9.08 17.69
N TYR A 25 -26.07 8.85 16.79
CA TYR A 25 -25.85 8.91 15.36
C TYR A 25 -27.00 9.57 14.62
N THR A 26 -26.67 10.27 13.54
CA THR A 26 -27.64 10.67 12.53
C THR A 26 -27.96 9.48 11.63
N LEU A 27 -29.25 9.18 11.47
CA LEU A 27 -29.72 8.19 10.52
C LEU A 27 -30.04 8.88 9.19
N VAL A 28 -29.32 8.52 8.14
CA VAL A 28 -29.54 9.00 6.78
C VAL A 28 -30.19 7.88 5.97
N ILE A 29 -31.32 8.18 5.35
CA ILE A 29 -32.07 7.24 4.51
C ILE A 29 -32.19 7.91 3.14
N PRO A 30 -31.53 7.38 2.10
CA PRO A 30 -31.67 7.90 0.75
C PRO A 30 -33.12 7.86 0.28
N LYS A 31 -33.50 8.75 -0.64
CA LYS A 31 -34.86 8.78 -1.22
C LYS A 31 -35.25 7.43 -1.84
N GLU A 32 -34.27 6.74 -2.43
CA GLU A 32 -34.44 5.42 -3.02
C GLU A 32 -33.36 4.46 -2.48
N PRO A 33 -33.58 3.82 -1.32
CA PRO A 33 -32.57 2.98 -0.67
C PRO A 33 -32.12 1.77 -1.50
N ILE A 34 -33.04 1.21 -2.31
CA ILE A 34 -32.79 0.05 -3.18
C ILE A 34 -31.77 0.39 -4.27
N SER A 35 -31.88 1.58 -4.87
CA SER A 35 -31.02 2.00 -5.98
C SER A 35 -29.82 2.82 -5.53
N ALA A 36 -29.68 3.11 -4.23
CA ALA A 36 -28.61 3.96 -3.71
C ALA A 36 -27.20 3.44 -4.03
N ILE A 37 -26.98 2.12 -3.97
CA ILE A 37 -25.70 1.49 -4.29
C ILE A 37 -25.40 1.64 -5.79
N VAL A 38 -26.33 1.21 -6.65
CA VAL A 38 -26.17 1.26 -8.11
C VAL A 38 -25.99 2.70 -8.61
N LYS A 39 -26.73 3.65 -8.04
CA LYS A 39 -26.58 5.08 -8.37
C LYS A 39 -25.21 5.61 -7.93
N GLY A 40 -24.72 5.18 -6.77
CA GLY A 40 -23.37 5.50 -6.30
C GLY A 40 -22.29 4.96 -7.24
N ASP A 41 -22.40 3.70 -7.67
CA ASP A 41 -21.45 3.08 -8.60
C ASP A 41 -21.48 3.74 -9.99
N ALA A 42 -22.67 4.10 -10.47
CA ALA A 42 -22.82 4.86 -11.72
C ALA A 42 -22.15 6.24 -11.60
N GLN A 43 -22.38 6.96 -10.50
CA GLN A 43 -21.72 8.24 -10.25
C GLN A 43 -20.20 8.09 -10.16
N LEU A 44 -19.71 7.04 -9.52
CA LEU A 44 -18.28 6.74 -9.44
C LEU A 44 -17.64 6.57 -10.82
N THR A 45 -18.39 6.00 -11.77
CA THR A 45 -17.91 5.76 -13.13
C THR A 45 -17.99 7.01 -14.00
N ILE A 46 -19.02 7.84 -13.81
CA ILE A 46 -19.33 8.99 -14.67
C ILE A 46 -18.60 10.26 -14.21
N VAL A 47 -18.46 10.46 -12.89
CA VAL A 47 -17.96 11.71 -12.33
C VAL A 47 -16.47 11.57 -12.00
N PRO A 48 -15.58 12.28 -12.72
CA PRO A 48 -14.16 12.30 -12.38
C PRO A 48 -13.96 12.83 -10.96
N HIS A 49 -13.04 12.25 -10.21
CA HIS A 49 -12.71 12.67 -8.84
C HIS A 49 -13.89 12.59 -7.84
N PHE A 50 -14.92 11.77 -8.11
CA PHE A 50 -16.00 11.52 -7.16
C PHE A 50 -15.49 11.00 -5.80
N ILE A 51 -14.39 10.22 -5.82
CA ILE A 51 -13.68 9.77 -4.63
C ILE A 51 -12.53 10.73 -4.34
N SER A 52 -12.58 11.36 -3.16
CA SER A 52 -11.50 12.23 -2.67
C SER A 52 -10.37 11.44 -2.01
N SER A 53 -10.72 10.35 -1.31
CA SER A 53 -9.76 9.50 -0.60
C SER A 53 -10.29 8.09 -0.36
N ARG A 54 -9.39 7.16 -0.05
CA ARG A 54 -9.71 5.79 0.34
C ARG A 54 -8.96 5.45 1.62
N ILE A 55 -9.55 4.62 2.46
CA ILE A 55 -8.85 4.04 3.62
C ILE A 55 -8.22 2.72 3.17
N VAL A 56 -6.90 2.58 3.28
CA VAL A 56 -6.21 1.36 2.85
C VAL A 56 -6.40 0.23 3.86
N LYS A 57 -6.74 -0.97 3.38
CA LYS A 57 -7.01 -2.15 4.24
C LYS A 57 -5.75 -2.76 4.86
N TYR A 58 -4.61 -2.63 4.19
CA TYR A 58 -3.34 -3.26 4.54
C TYR A 58 -2.23 -2.22 4.56
N THR A 59 -1.16 -2.52 5.28
CA THR A 59 0.10 -1.80 5.20
C THR A 59 0.86 -2.30 3.98
N TYR A 60 1.40 -1.40 3.15
CA TYR A 60 2.18 -1.75 1.97
C TYR A 60 3.60 -1.19 2.06
N GLY A 61 4.55 -1.96 1.58
CA GLY A 61 5.95 -1.57 1.58
C GLY A 61 6.83 -2.48 0.75
N VAL A 62 8.13 -2.21 0.80
CA VAL A 62 9.17 -3.00 0.13
C VAL A 62 10.28 -3.36 1.13
N PRO A 63 10.95 -4.51 0.97
CA PRO A 63 12.05 -4.87 1.83
C PRO A 63 13.24 -3.95 1.55
N CYS A 64 13.98 -3.60 2.61
CA CYS A 64 15.19 -2.80 2.53
C CYS A 64 16.24 -3.31 3.52
N LEU A 65 17.45 -2.77 3.37
CA LEU A 65 18.52 -2.89 4.33
C LEU A 65 18.47 -1.70 5.30
N PHE A 66 18.32 -1.94 6.59
CA PHE A 66 18.56 -0.89 7.58
C PHE A 66 19.96 -1.02 8.18
N ALA A 67 20.65 0.10 8.30
CA ALA A 67 21.78 0.19 9.21
C ALA A 67 21.28 -0.16 10.61
N ASN A 68 22.11 -0.88 11.39
CA ASN A 68 21.84 -1.59 12.65
C ASN A 68 21.16 -0.80 13.81
N ARG A 69 20.53 0.35 13.56
CA ARG A 69 19.94 1.28 14.52
C ARG A 69 18.40 1.35 14.55
N ILE A 70 17.68 0.73 13.60
CA ILE A 70 16.23 0.97 13.44
C ILE A 70 15.34 -0.21 13.87
N CYS A 71 15.86 -1.42 14.00
CA CYS A 71 15.05 -2.53 14.53
C CYS A 71 14.98 -2.46 16.06
N SER A 72 13.78 -2.42 16.62
CA SER A 72 13.57 -2.38 18.06
C SER A 72 14.16 -3.62 18.74
N VAL A 73 14.42 -3.54 20.05
CA VAL A 73 14.96 -4.64 20.88
C VAL A 73 14.18 -5.96 20.72
N SER A 74 12.89 -5.87 20.32
CA SER A 74 12.01 -7.01 20.08
C SER A 74 12.43 -7.94 18.92
N PHE A 75 13.42 -7.57 18.12
CA PHE A 75 13.85 -8.29 16.91
C PHE A 75 15.30 -8.80 16.94
N GLU A 76 15.91 -8.99 18.11
CA GLU A 76 17.30 -9.45 18.23
C GLU A 76 17.58 -10.77 17.48
N SER A 77 16.62 -11.69 17.46
CA SER A 77 16.70 -12.95 16.69
C SER A 77 16.68 -12.71 15.17
N HIS A 78 15.92 -11.74 14.69
CA HIS A 78 15.87 -11.34 13.28
C HIS A 78 17.18 -10.65 12.87
N ILE A 79 17.66 -9.71 13.69
CA ILE A 79 18.94 -9.02 13.46
C ILE A 79 20.07 -10.03 13.32
N SER A 80 20.15 -10.99 14.24
CA SER A 80 21.20 -12.02 14.23
C SER A 80 21.12 -12.91 12.98
N LYS A 81 19.91 -13.27 12.54
CA LYS A 81 19.68 -14.14 11.38
C LYS A 81 19.94 -13.44 10.04
N TYR A 82 19.62 -12.14 9.95
CA TYR A 82 19.65 -11.38 8.69
C TYR A 82 20.75 -10.31 8.64
N LYS A 83 21.73 -10.38 9.54
CA LYS A 83 22.91 -9.53 9.53
C LYS A 83 23.67 -9.66 8.21
N TYR A 84 24.09 -8.53 7.67
CA TYR A 84 24.82 -8.43 6.40
C TYR A 84 25.89 -7.36 6.48
N ILE A 85 27.07 -7.61 5.91
CA ILE A 85 28.12 -6.60 5.76
C ILE A 85 28.10 -6.16 4.30
N CYS A 86 27.85 -4.87 4.07
CA CYS A 86 27.78 -4.29 2.73
C CYS A 86 29.20 -4.15 2.15
N ASP A 87 29.43 -4.63 0.93
CA ASP A 87 30.73 -4.55 0.25
C ASP A 87 30.99 -3.18 -0.42
N ILE A 88 29.99 -2.29 -0.42
CA ILE A 88 30.09 -0.92 -0.92
C ILE A 88 30.72 -0.02 0.16
N ASP A 89 30.19 -0.05 1.39
CA ASP A 89 30.59 0.87 2.47
C ASP A 89 31.20 0.18 3.71
N ASN A 90 31.33 -1.14 3.70
CA ASN A 90 31.83 -1.98 4.80
C ASN A 90 31.05 -1.85 6.12
N LYS A 91 29.79 -1.39 6.09
CA LYS A 91 28.96 -1.30 7.29
C LYS A 91 28.05 -2.52 7.46
N VAL A 92 27.59 -2.69 8.70
CA VAL A 92 26.65 -3.74 9.08
C VAL A 92 25.21 -3.25 8.88
N TYR A 93 24.46 -4.03 8.12
CA TYR A 93 23.03 -3.87 7.85
C TYR A 93 22.25 -5.10 8.29
N VAL A 94 20.94 -4.94 8.37
CA VAL A 94 19.98 -6.04 8.59
C VAL A 94 19.09 -6.15 7.37
N LYS A 95 18.98 -7.35 6.78
CA LYS A 95 18.10 -7.64 5.65
C LYS A 95 16.65 -7.84 6.10
N GLN A 96 15.75 -7.81 5.12
CA GLN A 96 14.34 -8.18 5.31
C GLN A 96 13.56 -7.26 6.25
N CYS A 97 14.02 -6.02 6.41
CA CYS A 97 13.27 -4.99 7.09
C CYS A 97 12.28 -4.36 6.12
N LEU A 98 11.10 -3.96 6.57
CA LEU A 98 10.07 -3.42 5.71
C LEU A 98 10.07 -1.90 5.76
N VAL A 99 10.22 -1.24 4.60
CA VAL A 99 9.99 0.20 4.46
C VAL A 99 8.54 0.42 4.09
N VAL A 100 7.78 1.01 5.00
CA VAL A 100 6.35 1.26 4.83
C VAL A 100 6.12 2.50 3.94
N PHE A 101 5.37 2.32 2.86
CA PHE A 101 4.90 3.42 2.00
C PHE A 101 3.53 3.94 2.43
N VAL A 102 2.68 3.07 2.97
CA VAL A 102 1.39 3.46 3.55
C VAL A 102 1.00 2.45 4.63
N ASN A 103 0.46 2.92 5.75
CA ASN A 103 -0.01 2.04 6.82
C ASN A 103 -1.47 1.66 6.63
N LYS A 104 -1.82 0.46 7.13
CA LYS A 104 -3.20 0.04 7.32
C LYS A 104 -4.00 1.13 8.03
N ASN A 105 -5.22 1.34 7.54
CA ASN A 105 -6.18 2.34 7.98
C ASN A 105 -5.79 3.80 7.69
N ASP A 106 -4.69 4.07 6.99
CA ASP A 106 -4.40 5.43 6.54
C ASP A 106 -5.35 5.83 5.41
N ALA A 107 -5.74 7.10 5.41
CA ALA A 107 -6.46 7.71 4.30
C ALA A 107 -5.46 8.16 3.22
N VAL A 108 -5.62 7.63 2.01
CA VAL A 108 -4.85 8.03 0.83
C VAL A 108 -5.72 8.84 -0.12
N LYS A 109 -5.21 9.98 -0.60
CA LYS A 109 -5.91 10.81 -1.58
C LYS A 109 -5.83 10.20 -2.97
N LEU A 110 -6.79 10.56 -3.84
CA LEU A 110 -6.72 10.20 -5.25
C LEU A 110 -5.40 10.72 -5.87
N GLY A 111 -4.66 9.85 -6.56
CA GLY A 111 -3.39 10.20 -7.19
C GLY A 111 -2.22 10.44 -6.22
N GLN A 112 -2.38 10.11 -4.93
CA GLN A 112 -1.29 10.27 -3.97
C GLN A 112 -0.10 9.37 -4.34
N VAL A 113 1.09 9.97 -4.42
CA VAL A 113 2.34 9.26 -4.70
C VAL A 113 3.24 9.29 -3.48
N VAL A 114 3.70 8.12 -3.05
CA VAL A 114 4.76 7.99 -2.04
C VAL A 114 5.98 7.40 -2.73
N GLN A 115 7.14 8.02 -2.53
CA GLN A 115 8.39 7.66 -3.20
C GLN A 115 9.51 7.53 -2.18
N HIS A 116 10.33 6.50 -2.34
CA HIS A 116 11.62 6.36 -1.67
C HIS A 116 12.72 6.10 -2.70
N SER A 117 13.94 6.56 -2.40
CA SER A 117 15.15 6.24 -3.17
C SER A 117 15.90 5.07 -2.53
N TYR A 118 16.58 4.32 -3.38
CA TYR A 118 17.32 3.12 -3.03
C TYR A 118 18.62 3.09 -3.82
N SER A 119 19.65 2.52 -3.22
CA SER A 119 20.95 2.29 -3.84
C SER A 119 21.19 0.78 -3.98
N LYS A 120 22.26 0.40 -4.67
CA LYS A 120 22.68 -1.00 -4.75
C LYS A 120 22.89 -1.61 -3.37
N ILE A 121 22.58 -2.90 -3.25
CA ILE A 121 22.88 -3.68 -2.06
C ILE A 121 24.32 -4.19 -2.09
N SER A 122 24.87 -4.42 -3.28
CA SER A 122 26.26 -4.86 -3.45
C SER A 122 26.88 -4.43 -4.79
N LYS A 123 28.21 -4.45 -4.87
CA LYS A 123 28.97 -4.11 -6.08
C LYS A 123 28.68 -5.03 -7.27
N GLN A 124 28.28 -6.26 -6.99
CA GLN A 124 28.03 -7.28 -8.00
C GLN A 124 26.59 -7.25 -8.54
N GLU A 125 25.71 -6.47 -7.90
CA GLU A 125 24.29 -6.43 -8.25
C GLU A 125 24.07 -5.64 -9.55
N LYS A 126 23.39 -6.29 -10.50
CA LYS A 126 23.13 -5.75 -11.85
C LYS A 126 21.67 -5.39 -12.08
N ILE A 127 20.81 -5.58 -11.07
CA ILE A 127 19.35 -5.46 -11.20
C ILE A 127 18.82 -4.72 -9.97
N ALA A 128 17.98 -3.72 -10.20
CA ALA A 128 17.10 -3.14 -9.19
C ALA A 128 15.90 -4.05 -8.96
N TYR A 129 15.63 -4.36 -7.69
CA TYR A 129 14.47 -5.14 -7.27
C TYR A 129 13.50 -4.25 -6.49
N ALA A 130 12.22 -4.40 -6.79
CA ALA A 130 11.13 -3.93 -5.94
C ALA A 130 10.18 -5.09 -5.67
N GLU A 131 10.42 -5.80 -4.58
CA GLU A 131 9.49 -6.79 -4.06
C GLU A 131 8.40 -6.08 -3.25
N ILE A 132 7.15 -6.26 -3.63
CA ILE A 132 6.03 -5.55 -3.01
C ILE A 132 5.37 -6.45 -1.99
N TYR A 133 5.28 -5.97 -0.75
CA TYR A 133 4.69 -6.70 0.36
C TYR A 133 3.44 -6.00 0.90
N ARG A 134 2.53 -6.80 1.46
CA ARG A 134 1.46 -6.33 2.34
C ARG A 134 1.53 -6.94 3.74
N SER A 135 1.05 -6.20 4.73
CA SER A 135 0.86 -6.68 6.10
C SER A 135 -0.54 -6.34 6.62
N GLU A 136 -1.06 -7.20 7.50
CA GLU A 136 -2.27 -6.93 8.27
C GLU A 136 -2.02 -6.07 9.52
N GLU A 137 -0.75 -5.93 9.91
CA GLU A 137 -0.29 -5.13 11.04
C GLU A 137 0.01 -3.69 10.58
N ARG A 138 -0.19 -2.72 11.49
CA ARG A 138 0.29 -1.34 11.31
C ARG A 138 1.75 -1.29 11.72
N ASP A 139 2.55 -0.58 10.95
CA ASP A 139 3.99 -0.35 11.16
C ASP A 139 4.82 -1.64 11.39
N PRO A 140 4.73 -2.63 10.48
CA PRO A 140 5.59 -3.82 10.54
C PRO A 140 7.06 -3.46 10.31
N GLU A 141 7.94 -3.84 11.24
CA GLU A 141 9.39 -3.59 11.11
C GLU A 141 10.07 -4.53 10.09
N VAL A 142 9.54 -5.75 9.93
CA VAL A 142 10.16 -6.83 9.14
C VAL A 142 9.13 -7.57 8.28
N ILE A 143 9.60 -8.20 7.20
CA ILE A 143 8.72 -8.90 6.24
C ILE A 143 8.26 -10.29 6.68
N THR A 144 8.72 -10.81 7.83
CA THR A 144 8.48 -12.20 8.26
C THR A 144 6.99 -12.59 8.33
N LYS A 145 6.11 -11.66 8.69
CA LYS A 145 4.65 -11.86 8.72
C LYS A 145 3.91 -11.19 7.56
N CYS A 146 4.65 -10.73 6.56
CA CYS A 146 4.10 -10.03 5.40
C CYS A 146 3.87 -10.99 4.23
N THR A 147 2.89 -10.71 3.39
CA THR A 147 2.62 -11.45 2.16
C THR A 147 3.27 -10.74 0.98
N CYS A 148 4.12 -11.44 0.21
CA CYS A 148 4.64 -10.92 -1.05
C CYS A 148 3.54 -10.92 -2.11
N LEU A 149 3.34 -9.80 -2.79
CA LEU A 149 2.32 -9.58 -3.82
C LEU A 149 2.89 -9.61 -5.23
N GLY A 150 4.18 -9.38 -5.38
CA GLY A 150 4.82 -9.26 -6.68
C GLY A 150 6.24 -8.72 -6.59
N MET A 151 6.92 -8.71 -7.74
CA MET A 151 8.28 -8.21 -7.85
C MET A 151 8.50 -7.58 -9.21
N ILE A 152 9.10 -6.39 -9.20
CA ILE A 152 9.60 -5.71 -10.40
C ILE A 152 11.12 -5.90 -10.45
N LYS A 153 11.63 -6.31 -11.62
CA LYS A 153 13.08 -6.43 -11.89
C LYS A 153 13.48 -5.50 -13.02
N VAL A 154 14.41 -4.60 -12.76
CA VAL A 154 14.94 -3.66 -13.75
C VAL A 154 16.46 -3.78 -13.81
N PRO A 155 17.05 -4.23 -14.93
CA PRO A 155 18.50 -4.21 -15.08
C PRO A 155 19.04 -2.79 -14.94
N TYR A 156 20.15 -2.63 -14.23
CA TYR A 156 20.85 -1.36 -14.16
C TYR A 156 21.43 -1.00 -15.54
N PRO A 157 21.38 0.28 -15.94
CA PRO A 157 22.14 0.78 -17.09
C PRO A 157 23.64 0.48 -16.94
N ALA A 158 24.35 0.34 -18.06
CA ALA A 158 25.79 0.02 -18.06
C ALA A 158 26.67 0.99 -17.25
N HIS A 159 26.20 2.25 -17.09
CA HIS A 159 26.90 3.31 -16.37
C HIS A 159 26.37 3.56 -14.95
N PHE A 160 25.48 2.70 -14.44
CA PHE A 160 24.93 2.86 -13.10
C PHE A 160 25.99 2.47 -12.06
N ASN A 161 26.44 3.44 -11.28
CA ASN A 161 27.50 3.32 -10.29
C ASN A 161 26.94 2.96 -8.91
N ASP A 162 27.79 2.91 -7.88
CA ASP A 162 27.37 2.55 -6.52
C ASP A 162 26.71 3.73 -5.76
N GLU A 163 26.99 4.96 -6.21
CA GLU A 163 26.39 6.20 -5.70
C GLU A 163 25.05 6.53 -6.38
N ASP A 164 24.73 5.85 -7.49
CA ASP A 164 23.48 6.09 -8.20
C ASP A 164 22.28 5.52 -7.44
N GLU A 165 21.15 6.21 -7.57
CA GLU A 165 19.90 5.84 -6.93
C GLU A 165 18.84 5.45 -7.95
N TYR A 166 17.97 4.54 -7.55
CA TYR A 166 16.72 4.25 -8.22
C TYR A 166 15.55 4.56 -7.30
N PHE A 167 14.39 4.82 -7.88
CA PHE A 167 13.20 5.23 -7.15
C PHE A 167 12.13 4.16 -7.25
N ILE A 168 11.56 3.80 -6.11
CA ILE A 168 10.32 3.02 -6.06
C ILE A 168 9.20 3.99 -5.70
N ARG A 169 8.12 3.96 -6.48
CA ARG A 169 6.94 4.81 -6.28
C ARG A 169 5.70 3.97 -6.13
N PHE A 170 4.90 4.27 -5.12
CA PHE A 170 3.55 3.75 -4.97
C PHE A 170 2.56 4.85 -5.30
N TYR A 171 1.63 4.55 -6.22
CA TYR A 171 0.52 5.41 -6.59
C TYR A 171 -0.75 4.83 -5.94
N PHE A 172 -1.39 5.64 -5.12
CA PHE A 172 -2.56 5.28 -4.34
C PHE A 172 -3.80 6.08 -4.76
N GLY A 173 -4.96 5.64 -4.27
CA GLY A 173 -6.23 6.35 -4.42
C GLY A 173 -7.08 5.87 -5.59
N GLU A 174 -6.47 5.21 -6.57
CA GLU A 174 -7.16 4.48 -7.63
C GLU A 174 -7.72 3.12 -7.15
N PRO A 175 -8.57 2.42 -7.93
CA PRO A 175 -9.03 1.06 -7.62
C PRO A 175 -7.93 0.00 -7.59
N VAL A 176 -6.72 0.34 -8.04
CA VAL A 176 -5.52 -0.49 -8.03
C VAL A 176 -4.34 0.32 -7.47
N ILE A 177 -3.46 -0.34 -6.73
CA ILE A 177 -2.17 0.24 -6.34
C ILE A 177 -1.23 0.02 -7.51
N ARG A 178 -0.68 1.10 -8.03
CA ARG A 178 0.37 1.01 -9.04
C ARG A 178 1.72 1.20 -8.37
N VAL A 179 2.69 0.38 -8.74
CA VAL A 179 4.07 0.48 -8.28
C VAL A 179 4.99 0.65 -9.48
N THR A 180 5.89 1.62 -9.44
CA THR A 180 6.91 1.78 -10.48
C THR A 180 8.31 1.74 -9.90
N VAL A 181 9.25 1.23 -10.70
CA VAL A 181 10.69 1.36 -10.47
C VAL A 181 11.26 2.23 -11.57
N THR A 182 11.91 3.32 -11.17
CA THR A 182 12.49 4.31 -12.08
C THR A 182 13.98 4.46 -11.82
N ILE A 183 14.80 4.30 -12.85
CA ILE A 183 16.24 4.55 -12.79
C ILE A 183 16.52 5.82 -13.59
N LYS A 184 17.06 6.86 -12.94
CA LYS A 184 17.44 8.10 -13.61
C LYS A 184 18.91 8.02 -14.02
N GLY A 185 19.16 7.83 -15.31
CA GLY A 185 20.51 7.90 -15.90
C GLY A 185 20.46 8.64 -17.24
N LYS A 186 21.44 8.39 -18.12
CA LYS A 186 21.40 8.84 -19.53
C LYS A 186 20.24 8.22 -20.30
N GLU A 187 19.85 7.01 -19.94
CA GLU A 187 18.64 6.32 -20.41
C GLU A 187 17.63 6.28 -19.27
N TYR A 188 16.38 6.68 -19.55
CA TYR A 188 15.28 6.60 -18.60
C TYR A 188 14.61 5.23 -18.71
N ILE A 189 14.63 4.46 -17.63
CA ILE A 189 13.97 3.14 -17.57
C ILE A 189 12.89 3.20 -16.49
N GLU A 190 11.66 2.88 -16.90
CA GLU A 190 10.52 2.76 -16.00
C GLU A 190 9.82 1.41 -16.24
N LYS A 191 9.61 0.65 -15.15
CA LYS A 191 8.76 -0.54 -15.16
C LYS A 191 7.64 -0.40 -14.16
N GLU A 192 6.48 -0.92 -14.51
CA GLU A 192 5.24 -0.81 -13.75
C GLU A 192 4.72 -2.20 -13.36
N GLN A 193 4.17 -2.31 -12.15
CA GLN A 193 3.31 -3.41 -11.73
C GLN A 193 2.04 -2.86 -11.08
N GLN A 194 0.89 -3.42 -11.45
CA GLN A 194 -0.40 -3.10 -10.84
C GLN A 194 -0.80 -4.19 -9.85
N ILE A 195 -1.30 -3.75 -8.70
CA ILE A 195 -1.73 -4.61 -7.60
C ILE A 195 -3.17 -4.26 -7.29
N ASN A 196 -4.05 -5.24 -7.41
CA ASN A 196 -5.43 -5.08 -6.99
C ASN A 196 -5.51 -5.00 -5.46
N TYR A 197 -6.36 -4.11 -4.93
CA TYR A 197 -6.69 -4.07 -3.50
C TYR A 197 -7.43 -5.33 -3.01
N LYS A 198 -7.75 -6.27 -3.90
CA LYS A 198 -8.74 -7.33 -3.67
C LYS A 198 -8.40 -8.24 -2.48
N VAL A 199 -9.42 -8.33 -1.64
CA VAL A 199 -9.84 -9.45 -0.79
C VAL A 199 -10.19 -10.62 -1.72
N PRO A 200 -9.90 -11.89 -1.35
CA PRO A 200 -10.37 -13.05 -2.12
C PRO A 200 -11.87 -12.95 -2.39
N ASP A 201 -12.25 -13.45 -3.56
CA ASP A 201 -13.48 -13.22 -4.29
C ASP A 201 -14.76 -13.20 -3.43
N LEU A 202 -15.45 -12.06 -3.43
CA LEU A 202 -16.91 -12.06 -3.29
C LEU A 202 -17.45 -12.52 -4.65
N ILE A 203 -17.56 -13.83 -4.79
CA ILE A 203 -18.48 -14.45 -5.73
C ILE A 203 -19.88 -14.00 -5.28
N ILE A 204 -20.50 -13.13 -6.07
CA ILE A 204 -21.94 -12.90 -6.04
C ILE A 204 -22.57 -13.99 -6.89
#